data_AF-A0A4R5YFB4-F1
#
_entry.id   AF-A0A4R5YFB4-F1
#
_cell.length_a   1.000
_cell.length_b   1.000
_cell.length_c   1.000
_cell.angle_alpha   90.00
_cell.angle_beta   90.00
_cell.angle_gamma   90.00
#
_symmetry.space_group_name_H-M   'P 1'
#
loop_
_entity.id
_entity.type
_entity.pdbx_description
1 polymer ?
#
loop_
_entity_poly.entity_id
_entity_poly.type
_entity_poly.pdbx_seq_one_letter_code
_entity_poly.pdbx_strand_id
1 'polypeptide(L)' 'MPADVAPENVATQNSSVQPDIDDSWLAIVSNWRLVVAELALRGIDLYADDVRARPWPGIRTLIFALIEQPNALRRALTRR' A
#
# COMPACT_ATOMS: atom_id res chain seq x y z
N MET A 1 23.85 15.03 -49.70
CA MET A 1 23.03 14.93 -48.47
C MET A 1 22.83 13.46 -48.15
N PRO A 2 23.31 12.97 -47.00
CA PRO A 2 22.56 11.98 -46.26
C PRO A 2 22.28 12.45 -44.82
N ALA A 3 21.15 11.97 -44.33
CA ALA A 3 20.38 12.50 -43.22
C ALA A 3 21.04 12.31 -41.85
N ASP A 4 20.77 13.32 -41.03
CA ASP A 4 20.79 13.34 -39.57
C ASP A 4 20.07 12.09 -39.01
N VAL A 5 20.79 11.24 -38.28
CA VAL A 5 20.20 10.13 -37.53
C VAL A 5 20.45 10.40 -36.05
N ALA A 6 19.54 11.17 -35.44
CA ALA A 6 19.44 11.23 -34.00
C ALA A 6 19.03 9.83 -33.49
N PRO A 7 19.68 9.28 -32.44
CA PRO A 7 19.19 8.07 -31.82
C PRO A 7 17.86 8.39 -31.12
N GLU A 8 16.76 7.79 -31.59
CA GLU A 8 15.53 7.75 -30.83
C GLU A 8 15.83 7.10 -29.48
N ASN A 9 15.75 7.91 -28.42
CA ASN A 9 15.65 7.40 -27.07
C ASN A 9 14.29 6.73 -26.95
N VAL A 10 14.21 5.46 -27.37
CA VAL A 10 13.07 4.59 -27.13
C VAL A 10 13.10 4.27 -25.64
N ALA A 11 12.69 5.24 -24.83
CA ALA A 11 12.26 4.97 -23.48
C ALA A 11 11.06 4.03 -23.62
N THR A 12 11.32 2.73 -23.50
CA THR A 12 10.30 1.72 -23.32
C THR A 12 9.59 2.07 -22.01
N GLN A 13 8.59 2.93 -22.10
CA GLN A 13 7.63 3.14 -21.05
C GLN A 13 6.80 1.86 -20.99
N ASN A 14 7.33 0.87 -20.28
CA ASN A 14 6.51 -0.12 -19.64
C ASN A 14 5.66 0.65 -18.62
N SER A 15 4.60 1.29 -19.10
CA SER A 15 3.51 1.79 -18.28
C SER A 15 2.80 0.55 -17.75
N SER A 16 3.46 -0.13 -16.80
CA SER A 16 2.74 -0.92 -15.82
C SER A 16 1.73 0.04 -15.24
N VAL A 17 0.46 -0.14 -15.60
CA VAL A 17 -0.66 0.52 -14.95
C VAL A 17 -0.54 0.10 -13.49
N GLN A 18 0.18 0.88 -12.69
CA GLN A 18 0.29 0.65 -11.28
C GLN A 18 -1.14 0.79 -10.78
N PRO A 19 -1.73 -0.26 -10.20
CA PRO A 19 -3.09 -0.18 -9.69
C PRO A 19 -3.20 1.05 -8.80
N ASP A 20 -4.21 1.89 -9.03
CA ASP A 20 -4.46 3.07 -8.21
C ASP A 20 -4.87 2.58 -6.82
N ILE A 21 -3.95 2.68 -5.85
CA ILE A 21 -4.20 2.25 -4.48
C ILE A 21 -4.69 3.46 -3.71
N ASP A 22 -5.89 3.36 -3.14
CA ASP A 22 -6.41 4.34 -2.22
C ASP A 22 -5.79 4.15 -0.83
N ASP A 23 -4.66 4.79 -0.61
CA ASP A 23 -3.94 4.82 0.66
C ASP A 23 -4.47 5.91 1.62
N SER A 24 -5.58 6.57 1.26
CA SER A 24 -6.18 7.58 2.11
C SER A 24 -6.59 6.98 3.45
N TRP A 25 -6.36 7.74 4.53
CA TRP A 25 -6.72 7.28 5.87
C TRP A 25 -8.20 6.93 5.99
N LEU A 26 -9.07 7.62 5.24
CA LEU A 26 -10.49 7.31 5.18
C LEU A 26 -10.74 5.90 4.61
N ALA A 27 -10.12 5.55 3.49
CA ALA A 27 -10.27 4.22 2.89
C ALA A 27 -9.76 3.09 3.80
N ILE A 28 -8.66 3.35 4.52
CA ILE A 28 -8.09 2.43 5.53
C ILE A 28 -9.10 2.19 6.66
N VAL A 29 -9.67 3.25 7.22
CA VAL A 29 -10.66 3.17 8.32
C VAL A 29 -11.97 2.56 7.83
N SER A 30 -12.40 2.83 6.59
CA SER A 30 -13.58 2.17 5.99
C SER A 30 -13.39 0.66 5.86
N ASN A 31 -12.15 0.19 5.71
CA ASN A 31 -11.78 -1.22 5.65
C ASN A 31 -11.18 -1.75 6.97
N TRP A 32 -11.51 -1.12 8.12
CA TRP A 32 -10.88 -1.42 9.41
C TRP A 32 -10.89 -2.90 9.81
N ARG A 33 -11.96 -3.64 9.45
CA ARG A 33 -12.05 -5.09 9.71
C ARG A 33 -10.90 -5.87 9.06
N LEU A 34 -10.48 -5.48 7.86
CA LEU A 34 -9.35 -6.10 7.15
C LEU A 34 -8.02 -5.72 7.80
N VAL A 35 -7.88 -4.47 8.27
CA VAL A 35 -6.69 -4.02 9.02
C VAL A 35 -6.49 -4.89 10.26
N VAL A 36 -7.54 -5.05 11.07
CA VAL A 36 -7.50 -5.89 12.29
C VAL A 36 -7.17 -7.35 11.94
N ALA A 37 -7.84 -7.92 10.94
CA ALA A 37 -7.61 -9.32 10.54
C ALA A 37 -6.16 -9.56 10.06
N GLU A 38 -5.63 -8.66 9.23
CA GLU A 38 -4.28 -8.78 8.68
C GLU A 38 -3.19 -8.58 9.74
N LEU A 39 -3.43 -7.72 10.74
CA LEU A 39 -2.54 -7.57 11.89
C LEU A 39 -2.61 -8.79 12.81
N ALA A 40 -3.81 -9.33 13.07
CA ALA A 40 -3.98 -10.53 13.88
C ALA A 40 -3.29 -11.74 13.25
N LEU A 41 -3.34 -11.89 11.91
CA LEU A 41 -2.59 -12.92 11.17
C LEU A 41 -1.07 -12.81 11.35
N ARG A 42 -0.56 -11.62 11.67
CA ARG A 42 0.85 -11.34 11.96
C ARG A 42 1.17 -11.36 13.45
N GLY A 43 0.22 -11.79 14.30
CA GLY A 43 0.37 -11.85 15.74
C GLY A 43 0.26 -10.51 16.46
N ILE A 44 -0.27 -9.47 15.78
CA ILE A 44 -0.48 -8.14 16.34
C ILE A 44 -1.97 -7.96 16.59
N ASP A 45 -2.38 -7.97 17.86
CA ASP A 45 -3.74 -7.60 18.25
C ASP A 45 -3.79 -6.13 18.65
N LEU A 46 -4.50 -5.30 17.89
CA LEU A 46 -4.67 -3.87 18.17
C LEU A 46 -5.40 -3.59 19.49
N TYR A 47 -6.11 -4.58 20.03
CA TYR A 47 -6.85 -4.46 21.27
C TYR A 47 -6.07 -4.95 22.49
N ALA A 48 -4.91 -5.59 22.29
CA ALA A 48 -4.05 -6.02 23.39
C ALA A 48 -3.44 -4.82 24.14
N ASP A 49 -3.32 -4.92 25.45
CA ASP A 49 -2.88 -3.82 26.31
C ASP A 49 -1.45 -3.35 26.00
N ASP A 50 -0.57 -4.27 25.61
CA ASP A 50 0.80 -3.98 25.21
C ASP A 50 0.87 -3.19 23.90
N VAL A 51 -0.03 -3.45 22.96
CA VAL A 51 -0.15 -2.69 21.70
C VAL A 51 -0.80 -1.34 21.96
N ARG A 52 -1.84 -1.28 22.80
CA ARG A 52 -2.49 -0.02 23.19
C ARG A 52 -1.58 0.92 23.96
N ALA A 53 -0.57 0.38 24.67
CA ALA A 53 0.47 1.16 25.31
C ALA A 53 1.49 1.76 24.32
N ARG A 54 1.51 1.30 23.06
CA ARG A 54 2.42 1.84 22.05
C ARG A 54 1.96 3.21 21.57
N PRO A 55 2.90 4.10 21.22
CA PRO A 55 2.56 5.38 20.63
C PRO A 55 1.83 5.17 19.29
N TRP A 56 0.74 5.91 19.09
CA TRP A 56 -0.09 5.84 17.89
C TRP A 56 0.68 6.00 16.56
N PRO A 57 1.70 6.87 16.44
CA PRO A 57 2.53 6.94 15.24
C PRO A 57 3.13 5.59 14.82
N GLY A 58 3.58 4.76 15.77
CA GLY A 58 4.13 3.44 15.46
C GLY A 58 3.08 2.46 14.93
N ILE A 59 1.86 2.51 15.48
CA ILE A 59 0.74 1.71 14.97
C ILE A 59 0.36 2.16 13.55
N ARG A 60 0.32 3.48 13.31
CA ARG A 60 0.05 4.02 11.98
C ARG A 60 1.08 3.54 10.96
N THR A 61 2.37 3.59 11.29
CA THR A 61 3.43 3.06 10.41
C THR A 61 3.25 1.57 10.11
N LEU A 62 2.88 0.75 11.11
CA LEU A 62 2.58 -0.67 10.89
C LEU A 62 1.42 -0.87 9.91
N ILE A 63 0.37 -0.07 10.00
CA ILE A 63 -0.77 -0.14 9.09
C ILE A 63 -0.35 0.24 7.66
N PHE A 64 0.45 1.29 7.46
CA PHE A 64 0.94 1.66 6.13
C PHE A 64 1.89 0.60 5.54
N ALA A 65 2.80 0.05 6.35
CA ALA A 65 3.66 -1.06 5.93
C ALA A 65 2.85 -2.30 5.51
N LEU A 66 1.68 -2.50 6.11
CA LEU A 66 0.75 -3.56 5.71
C LEU A 66 0.20 -3.32 4.29
N ILE A 67 -0.12 -2.08 3.93
CA ILE A 67 -0.67 -1.72 2.61
C ILE A 67 0.39 -1.89 1.50
N GLU A 68 1.66 -1.68 1.82
CA GLU A 68 2.77 -1.92 0.89
C GLU A 68 2.92 -3.40 0.50
N GLN A 69 2.48 -4.32 1.36
CA GLN A 69 2.55 -5.76 1.10
C GLN A 69 1.35 -6.27 0.27
N PRO A 70 1.54 -7.30 -0.57
CA PRO A 70 0.45 -7.95 -1.28
C PRO A 70 -0.43 -8.75 -0.31
N ASN A 71 -1.56 -8.19 0.12
CA ASN A 71 -2.50 -8.83 1.05
C ASN A 71 -3.98 -8.51 0.73
N ALA A 72 -4.91 -8.99 1.55
CA ALA A 72 -6.34 -8.77 1.32
C ALA A 72 -6.73 -7.30 1.47
N LEU A 73 -6.11 -6.57 2.40
CA LEU A 73 -6.33 -5.12 2.55
C LEU A 73 -5.93 -4.37 1.28
N ARG A 74 -4.72 -4.62 0.75
CA ARG A 74 -4.24 -3.98 -0.49
C ARG A 74 -5.18 -4.23 -1.67
N ARG A 75 -5.73 -5.45 -1.78
CA ARG A 75 -6.73 -5.77 -2.82
C ARG A 75 -8.02 -4.98 -2.64
N ALA A 76 -8.48 -4.79 -1.39
CA ALA A 76 -9.68 -3.99 -1.10
C ALA A 76 -9.46 -2.49 -1.34
N LEU A 77 -8.24 -2.00 -1.17
CA LEU A 77 -7.87 -0.59 -1.42
C LEU A 77 -7.50 -0.31 -2.88
N THR A 78 -7.34 -1.33 -3.72
CA THR A 78 -7.04 -1.15 -5.15
C THR A 78 -8.31 -0.72 -5.89
N ARG A 79 -8.29 0.50 -6.44
CA ARG A 79 -9.33 1.00 -7.35
C ARG A 79 -9.10 0.43 -8.74
N ARG A 80 -10.19 0.09 -9.42
CA ARG A 80 -10.23 -0.56 -10.74
C ARG A 80 -10.68 0.41 -11.80
#